data_AF-A0A315ZZA6-F1
#
_entry.id   AF-A0A315ZZA6-F1
#
_cell.length_a   1.000
_cell.length_b   1.000
_cell.length_c   1.000
_cell.angle_alpha   90.00
_cell.angle_beta   90.00
_cell.angle_gamma   90.00
#
_symmetry.space_group_name_H-M   'P 1'
#
loop_
_entity.id
_entity.type
_entity.pdbx_description
1 polymer ?
#
loop_
_entity_poly.entity_id
_entity_poly.type
_entity_poly.pdbx_seq_one_letter_code
_entity_poly.pdbx_strand_id
1 'polypeptide(L)'
;MYQQPEKSPWGEVETCDVLCPGVFLVSTASHGGTLVSNEVSTMLSPAAQKCGFRHGGYLCFEEDSQESIVLRELLDKKLWSVPDRIKNKAAFEENINNSIREYNPDYWRVRQAGMEKVSARQAVPAHNAER
;
A
#
# COMPACT_ATOMS: atom_id res chain seq x y z
N MET A 1 -2.35 16.12 13.61
CA MET A 1 -1.03 15.61 13.16
C MET A 1 -0.92 14.20 13.71
N TYR A 2 -0.61 13.20 12.88
CA TYR A 2 -0.50 11.81 13.37
C TYR A 2 0.81 11.64 14.14
N GLN A 3 0.73 11.02 15.31
CA GLN A 3 1.91 10.69 16.11
C GLN A 3 2.51 9.37 15.60
N GLN A 4 3.84 9.31 15.51
CA GLN A 4 4.53 8.07 15.16
C GLN A 4 4.31 7.03 16.27
N PRO A 5 4.05 5.76 15.91
CA PRO A 5 3.81 4.71 16.88
C PRO A 5 5.11 4.28 17.58
N GLU A 6 5.07 4.14 18.90
CA GLU A 6 6.17 3.55 19.70
C GLU A 6 6.06 2.02 19.79
N LYS A 7 4.86 1.48 19.55
CA LYS A 7 4.55 0.05 19.61
C LYS A 7 3.86 -0.41 18.34
N SER A 8 4.18 -1.63 17.93
CA SER A 8 3.58 -2.31 16.80
C SER A 8 3.14 -3.74 17.20
N PRO A 9 2.38 -4.45 16.35
CA PRO A 9 2.09 -5.87 16.57
C PRO A 9 3.35 -6.75 16.68
N TRP A 10 4.48 -6.28 16.15
CA TRP A 10 5.75 -7.00 16.09
C TRP A 10 6.72 -6.63 17.22
N GLY A 11 6.33 -5.70 18.11
CA GLY A 11 7.15 -5.26 19.23
C GLY A 11 7.37 -3.76 19.29
N GLU A 12 8.38 -3.36 20.06
CA GLU A 12 8.81 -1.96 20.17
C GLU A 12 9.39 -1.48 18.85
N VAL A 13 8.96 -0.29 18.42
CA VAL A 13 9.38 0.30 17.15
C VAL A 13 10.77 0.88 17.31
N GLU A 14 11.73 0.39 16.51
CA GLU A 14 13.10 0.91 16.47
C GLU A 14 13.27 2.00 15.42
N THR A 15 12.62 1.84 14.26
CA THR A 15 12.62 2.83 13.19
C THR A 15 11.21 3.04 12.65
N CYS A 16 10.91 4.27 12.26
CA CYS A 16 9.61 4.65 11.71
C CYS A 16 9.77 5.66 10.58
N ASP A 17 9.53 5.22 9.34
CA ASP A 17 9.40 6.08 8.18
C ASP A 17 7.91 6.46 7.97
N VAL A 18 7.65 7.75 7.77
CA VAL A 18 6.29 8.23 7.44
C VAL A 18 6.13 8.27 5.93
N LEU A 19 5.33 7.36 5.38
CA LEU A 19 5.10 7.28 3.93
C LEU A 19 4.16 8.39 3.45
N CYS A 20 3.07 8.60 4.19
CA CYS A 20 2.15 9.73 4.08
C CYS A 20 1.42 9.92 5.42
N PRO A 21 0.67 11.03 5.65
CA PRO A 21 0.00 11.27 6.91
C PRO A 21 -0.88 10.08 7.35
N GLY A 22 -0.51 9.45 8.48
CA GLY A 22 -1.24 8.31 9.05
C GLY A 22 -0.81 6.93 8.53
N VAL A 23 0.23 6.86 7.69
CA VAL A 23 0.81 5.59 7.21
C VAL A 23 2.30 5.54 7.55
N PHE A 24 2.67 4.51 8.31
CA PHE A 24 4.00 4.35 8.91
C PHE A 24 4.61 3.03 8.47
N LEU A 25 5.81 3.08 7.91
CA LEU A 25 6.65 1.92 7.69
C LEU A 25 7.54 1.76 8.94
N VAL A 26 7.37 0.66 9.67
CA VAL A 26 8.04 0.44 10.94
C VAL A 26 8.93 -0.79 10.89
N SER A 27 10.07 -0.72 11.56
CA SER A 27 10.90 -1.88 11.86
C SER A 27 11.10 -2.00 13.37
N THR A 28 11.23 -3.24 13.81
CA THR A 28 11.46 -3.69 15.18
C THR A 28 12.68 -4.63 15.17
N ALA A 29 13.12 -5.06 16.35
CA ALA A 29 14.34 -5.86 16.50
C ALA A 29 14.40 -7.15 15.65
N SER A 30 13.27 -7.72 15.25
CA SER A 30 13.22 -8.95 14.44
C SER A 30 12.43 -8.82 13.14
N HIS A 31 11.57 -7.82 13.01
CA HIS A 31 10.55 -7.78 11.97
C HIS A 31 9.98 -6.37 11.80
N GLY A 32 8.91 -6.21 11.06
CA GLY A 32 8.30 -4.92 10.79
C GLY A 32 7.06 -5.05 9.93
N GLY A 33 6.71 -3.92 9.34
CA GLY A 33 5.63 -3.85 8.39
C GLY A 33 5.10 -2.44 8.28
N THR A 34 3.93 -2.32 7.67
CA THR A 34 3.26 -1.04 7.50
C THR A 34 2.03 -0.92 8.41
N LEU A 35 1.98 0.16 9.18
CA LEU A 35 0.86 0.54 10.03
C LEU A 35 0.07 1.66 9.36
N VAL A 36 -1.20 1.38 9.07
CA VAL A 36 -2.14 2.36 8.47
C VAL A 36 -3.16 2.74 9.54
N SER A 37 -3.20 4.00 9.95
CA SER A 37 -4.18 4.47 10.93
C SER A 37 -5.60 4.14 10.47
N ASN A 38 -6.44 3.68 11.39
CA ASN A 38 -7.84 3.36 11.09
C ASN A 38 -8.59 4.53 10.45
N GLU A 39 -8.21 5.78 10.75
CA GLU A 39 -8.81 6.99 10.17
C GLU A 39 -8.56 7.10 8.66
N VAL A 40 -7.41 6.62 8.19
CA VAL A 40 -7.00 6.72 6.78
C VAL A 40 -7.04 5.38 6.05
N SER A 41 -7.39 4.27 6.72
CA SER A 41 -7.39 2.94 6.09
C SER A 41 -8.38 2.84 4.92
N THR A 42 -9.42 3.67 4.90
CA THR A 42 -10.43 3.74 3.82
C THR A 42 -9.86 4.26 2.50
N MET A 43 -8.69 4.90 2.53
CA MET A 43 -7.93 5.32 1.35
C MET A 43 -7.36 4.13 0.57
N LEU A 44 -7.16 2.99 1.22
CA LEU A 44 -6.77 1.75 0.56
C LEU A 44 -7.98 1.12 -0.13
N SER A 45 -7.74 0.43 -1.24
CA SER A 45 -8.80 -0.32 -1.92
C SER A 45 -9.46 -1.34 -0.96
N PRO A 46 -10.74 -1.67 -1.15
CA PRO A 46 -11.40 -2.71 -0.34
C PRO A 46 -10.70 -4.07 -0.40
N ALA A 47 -9.97 -4.35 -1.49
CA ALA A 47 -9.16 -5.55 -1.61
C ALA A 47 -7.93 -5.49 -0.68
N ALA A 48 -7.19 -4.38 -0.71
CA ALA A 48 -6.05 -4.18 0.19
C ALA A 48 -6.48 -4.20 1.67
N GLN A 49 -7.60 -3.57 2.02
CA GLN A 49 -8.10 -3.56 3.40
C GLN A 49 -8.37 -4.96 3.98
N LYS A 50 -8.71 -5.93 3.13
CA LYS A 50 -8.96 -7.33 3.54
C LYS A 50 -7.67 -8.12 3.79
N CYS A 51 -6.53 -7.65 3.29
CA CYS A 51 -5.24 -8.31 3.46
C CYS A 51 -4.58 -7.98 4.80
N GLY A 52 -4.90 -6.83 5.38
CA GLY A 52 -4.36 -6.43 6.69
C GLY A 52 -5.18 -6.96 7.87
N PHE A 53 -4.62 -6.85 9.06
CA PHE A 53 -5.29 -7.17 10.33
C PHE A 53 -5.30 -5.96 11.26
N ARG A 54 -6.28 -5.87 12.17
CA ARG A 54 -6.40 -4.70 13.07
C ARG A 54 -5.65 -4.90 14.38
N HIS A 55 -4.89 -3.90 14.79
CA HIS A 55 -4.23 -3.86 16.10
C HIS A 55 -3.96 -2.42 16.53
N GLY A 56 -4.22 -2.08 17.80
CA GLY A 56 -3.76 -0.82 18.40
C GLY A 56 -4.22 0.47 17.70
N GLY A 57 -5.36 0.47 17.02
CA GLY A 57 -5.83 1.65 16.25
C GLY A 57 -5.34 1.70 14.80
N TYR A 58 -4.66 0.66 14.33
CA TYR A 58 -4.13 0.53 12.99
C TYR A 58 -4.70 -0.68 12.27
N LEU A 59 -4.72 -0.60 10.93
CA LEU A 59 -4.73 -1.73 10.03
C LEU A 59 -3.27 -2.02 9.65
N CYS A 60 -2.78 -3.19 10.04
CA CYS A 60 -1.39 -3.60 9.99
C CYS A 60 -1.15 -4.57 8.83
N PHE A 61 0.00 -4.43 8.19
CA PHE A 61 0.44 -5.21 7.04
C PHE A 61 1.86 -5.70 7.30
N GLU A 62 2.09 -7.00 7.29
CA GLU A 62 3.37 -7.58 7.67
C GLU A 62 4.41 -7.48 6.53
N GLU A 63 5.67 -7.23 6.91
CA GLU A 63 6.81 -6.93 6.02
C GLU A 63 7.07 -8.01 4.96
N ASP A 64 7.01 -9.28 5.33
CA ASP A 64 7.36 -10.43 4.48
C ASP A 64 6.21 -10.85 3.56
N SER A 65 5.02 -10.28 3.74
CA SER A 65 3.85 -10.65 2.95
C SER A 65 3.05 -9.46 2.45
N GLN A 66 2.40 -8.69 3.32
CA GLN A 66 1.36 -7.73 2.89
C GLN A 66 1.84 -6.28 2.76
N GLU A 67 3.02 -5.91 3.26
CA GLU A 67 3.57 -4.56 3.18
C GLU A 67 3.59 -4.02 1.73
N SER A 68 4.04 -4.85 0.79
CA SER A 68 4.12 -4.50 -0.63
C SER A 68 2.77 -4.04 -1.19
N ILE A 69 1.64 -4.54 -0.66
CA ILE A 69 0.29 -4.08 -1.05
C ILE A 69 0.13 -2.59 -0.75
N VAL A 70 0.51 -2.16 0.45
CA VAL A 70 0.35 -0.75 0.86
C VAL A 70 1.24 0.14 0.01
N LEU A 71 2.51 -0.24 -0.18
CA LEU A 71 3.43 0.51 -1.04
C LEU A 71 2.87 0.68 -2.46
N ARG A 72 2.31 -0.39 -3.04
CA ARG A 72 1.69 -0.34 -4.38
C ARG A 72 0.45 0.56 -4.43
N GLU A 73 -0.43 0.49 -3.43
CA GLU A 73 -1.63 1.32 -3.33
C GLU A 73 -1.28 2.81 -3.20
N LEU A 74 -0.22 3.15 -2.47
CA LEU A 74 0.24 4.53 -2.30
C LEU A 74 0.90 5.07 -3.58
N LEU A 75 1.72 4.25 -4.26
CA LEU A 75 2.31 4.61 -5.55
C LEU A 75 1.24 4.84 -6.62
N ASP A 76 0.25 3.95 -6.73
CA ASP A 76 -0.85 4.07 -7.69
C ASP A 76 -1.67 5.35 -7.50
N LYS A 77 -1.86 5.76 -6.24
CA LYS A 77 -2.57 6.98 -5.87
C LYS A 77 -1.67 8.22 -5.80
N LYS A 78 -0.37 8.08 -6.08
CA LYS A 78 0.62 9.16 -6.02
C LYS A 78 0.69 9.84 -4.64
N LEU A 79 0.40 9.10 -3.59
CA LEU A 79 0.46 9.56 -2.20
C LEU A 79 1.84 9.38 -1.58
N TRP A 80 2.63 8.50 -2.20
CA TRP A 80 4.02 8.27 -1.88
C TRP A 80 4.79 8.07 -3.18
N SER A 81 6.09 8.37 -3.16
CA SER A 81 6.99 8.18 -4.30
C SER A 81 8.23 7.46 -3.81
N VAL A 82 8.81 6.62 -4.68
CA VAL A 82 10.06 5.93 -4.38
C VAL A 82 11.14 6.99 -4.07
N PRO A 83 11.81 6.89 -2.89
CA PRO A 83 12.82 7.86 -2.47
C PRO A 83 13.96 8.00 -3.49
N ASP A 84 14.49 9.22 -3.66
CA ASP A 84 15.52 9.51 -4.67
C ASP A 84 16.86 8.79 -4.43
N ARG A 85 17.10 8.30 -3.21
CA ARG A 85 18.24 7.42 -2.91
C ARG A 85 18.20 6.10 -3.69
N ILE A 86 17.03 5.67 -4.15
CA ILE A 86 16.85 4.46 -4.96
C ILE A 86 17.14 4.80 -6.42
N LYS A 87 18.30 4.33 -6.93
CA LYS A 87 18.76 4.62 -8.29
C LYS A 87 17.84 4.07 -9.37
N ASN A 88 17.36 2.83 -9.19
CA ASN A 88 16.49 2.17 -10.15
C ASN A 88 15.08 2.04 -9.59
N LYS A 89 14.28 3.10 -9.75
CA LYS A 89 12.90 3.15 -9.26
C LYS A 89 12.01 2.08 -9.93
N ALA A 90 12.22 1.81 -11.22
CA ALA A 90 11.46 0.80 -11.95
C ALA A 90 11.70 -0.62 -11.41
N ALA A 91 12.96 -0.99 -11.12
CA ALA A 91 13.27 -2.28 -10.51
C ALA A 91 12.70 -2.39 -9.09
N PHE A 92 12.71 -1.30 -8.32
CA PHE A 92 12.09 -1.26 -6.99
C PHE A 92 10.57 -1.51 -7.07
N GLU A 93 9.87 -0.81 -7.97
CA GLU A 93 8.44 -1.02 -8.19
C GLU A 93 8.12 -2.43 -8.70
N GLU A 94 8.98 -3.02 -9.54
CA GLU A 94 8.76 -4.39 -10.00
C GLU A 94 9.02 -5.43 -8.91
N ASN A 95 9.95 -5.18 -7.99
CA ASN A 95 10.13 -6.03 -6.81
C ASN A 95 8.89 -6.02 -5.91
N ILE A 96 8.26 -4.86 -5.72
CA ILE A 96 6.95 -4.77 -5.04
C ILE A 96 5.92 -5.65 -5.77
N ASN A 97 5.82 -5.54 -7.10
CA ASN A 97 4.88 -6.34 -7.87
C ASN A 97 5.16 -7.85 -7.74
N ASN A 98 6.42 -8.27 -7.76
CA ASN A 98 6.83 -9.66 -7.61
C ASN A 98 6.44 -10.22 -6.24
N SER A 99 6.75 -9.48 -5.16
CA SER A 99 6.33 -9.85 -3.80
C SER A 99 4.81 -10.01 -3.70
N ILE A 100 4.03 -9.10 -4.27
CA ILE A 100 2.56 -9.21 -4.26
C ILE A 100 2.08 -10.44 -5.05
N ARG A 101 2.67 -10.73 -6.21
CA ARG A 101 2.28 -11.91 -7.02
C ARG A 101 2.57 -13.21 -6.29
N GLU A 102 3.67 -13.26 -5.54
CA GLU A 102 4.09 -14.43 -4.77
C GLU A 102 3.21 -14.64 -3.53
N TYR A 103 3.03 -13.60 -2.71
CA TYR A 103 2.41 -13.74 -1.40
C TYR A 103 0.94 -13.33 -1.34
N ASN A 104 0.47 -12.50 -2.27
CA ASN A 104 -0.90 -11.95 -2.28
C ASN A 104 -1.56 -12.00 -3.69
N PRO A 105 -1.59 -13.18 -4.35
CA PRO A 105 -2.04 -13.31 -5.73
C PRO A 105 -3.50 -12.91 -5.96
N ASP A 106 -4.39 -13.09 -4.97
CA ASP A 106 -5.79 -12.68 -5.08
C ASP A 106 -5.94 -11.16 -5.10
N TYR A 107 -5.20 -10.44 -4.25
CA TYR A 107 -5.15 -8.99 -4.30
C TYR A 107 -4.60 -8.52 -5.65
N TRP A 108 -3.53 -9.14 -6.15
CA TRP A 108 -2.94 -8.81 -7.44
C TRP A 108 -3.97 -8.90 -8.57
N ARG A 109 -4.74 -9.99 -8.62
CA ARG A 109 -5.77 -10.22 -9.64
C ARG A 109 -6.86 -9.15 -9.60
N VAL A 110 -7.34 -8.80 -8.39
CA VAL A 110 -8.36 -7.74 -8.23
C VAL A 110 -7.81 -6.38 -8.66
N ARG A 111 -6.57 -6.07 -8.32
CA ARG A 111 -5.89 -4.83 -8.73
C ARG A 111 -5.78 -4.72 -10.25
N GLN A 112 -5.28 -5.76 -10.92
CA GLN A 112 -5.13 -5.79 -12.39
C GLN A 112 -6.47 -5.53 -13.09
N ALA A 113 -7.54 -6.24 -12.68
CA ALA A 113 -8.87 -6.04 -13.23
C ALA A 113 -9.41 -4.61 -12.98
N GLY A 114 -9.04 -3.98 -11.86
CA GLY A 114 -9.36 -2.59 -11.57
C GLY A 114 -8.66 -1.62 -12.53
N MET A 115 -7.38 -1.83 -12.82
CA MET A 115 -6.61 -1.01 -13.75
C MET A 115 -7.11 -1.12 -15.19
N GLU A 116 -7.43 -2.33 -15.65
CA GLU A 116 -8.01 -2.56 -16.99
C GLU A 116 -9.34 -1.83 -17.16
N LYS A 117 -10.20 -1.84 -16.13
CA LYS A 117 -11.47 -1.10 -16.14
C LYS A 117 -11.27 0.42 -16.19
N VAL A 118 -10.29 0.95 -15.46
CA VAL A 118 -9.98 2.39 -15.50
C VAL A 118 -9.46 2.78 -16.88
N SER A 119 -8.53 2.00 -17.44
CA SER A 119 -7.99 2.22 -18.79
C SER A 119 -9.08 2.16 -19.86
N ALA A 120 -9.95 1.14 -19.80
CA ALA A 120 -11.08 0.99 -20.72
C ALA A 120 -12.05 2.19 -20.65
N ARG A 121 -12.33 2.72 -19.46
CA ARG A 121 -13.16 3.93 -19.28
C ARG A 121 -12.50 5.20 -19.82
N GLN A 122 -11.17 5.28 -19.79
CA GLN A 122 -10.44 6.43 -20.36
C GLN A 122 -10.30 6.33 -21.88
N ALA A 123 -10.39 5.12 -22.45
CA ALA A 123 -10.27 4.86 -23.88
C ALA A 123 -11.57 5.05 -24.68
N VAL A 124 -12.76 5.06 -24.04
CA VAL A 124 -14.01 5.43 -24.71
C VAL A 124 -14.11 6.96 -24.82
N PRO A 125 -14.14 7.55 -26.04
CA PRO A 125 -14.39 8.97 -26.21
C PRO A 125 -15.81 9.29 -25.71
N ALA A 126 -15.97 10.42 -25.03
CA ALA A 126 -17.26 11.00 -24.71
C ALA A 126 -17.96 11.48 -25.99
N HIS A 127 -18.50 10.57 -26.79
CA HIS A 127 -19.36 10.90 -27.92
C HIS A 127 -20.54 9.95 -27.98
N ASN A 128 -21.50 10.15 -27.08
CA ASN A 128 -22.90 9.84 -27.30
C ASN A 128 -23.73 10.40 -26.15
N ALA A 129 -23.99 11.70 -26.19
CA ALA A 129 -25.03 12.32 -25.38
C ALA A 129 -25.58 13.54 -26.12
N GLU A 130 -26.10 13.34 -27.34
CA GLU A 130 -27.09 14.24 -27.92
C GLU A 130 -27.85 13.46 -29.01
N ARG A 131 -29.06 13.03 -28.67
CA ARG A 131 -30.08 12.56 -29.60
C ARG A 131 -31.40 13.20 -29.20
#